data_AF-A0A540VKY6-F1
#
_entry.id   AF-A0A540VKY6-F1
#
_cell.length_a   1.000
_cell.length_b   1.000
_cell.length_c   1.000
_cell.angle_alpha   90.00
_cell.angle_beta   90.00
_cell.angle_gamma   90.00
#
_symmetry.space_group_name_H-M   'P 1'
#
loop_
_entity.id
_entity.type
_entity.pdbx_description
1 polymer ?
#
loop_
_entity_poly.entity_id
_entity_poly.type
_entity_poly.pdbx_seq_one_letter_code
_entity_poly.pdbx_strand_id
1 'polypeptide(L)'
;MADTHLDLERLLVHIFDHDPWTPQEAEHLAACPSCRAQVDALRRLHEELEVARRSQPSPTALRRYQQLFQQVQTGGQSAPSWWQWLRARLAWDSRQQPALAGVRGAAGGSYRLLYTTPRVEVELLVTPTGARRQLDGDILAEPGPDPITPALIELVDASDLPALAVESDQEGRFRLVEVPTGRYRLTITPPAGAPIQIDELDIT
;
A
#
# COMPACT_ATOMS: atom_id res chain seq x y z
N MET A 1 -9.67 3.98 48.42
CA MET A 1 -8.41 4.68 48.11
C MET A 1 -8.58 5.27 46.72
N ALA A 2 -8.29 6.55 46.55
CA ALA A 2 -8.67 7.32 45.36
C ALA A 2 -8.22 6.62 44.06
N ASP A 3 -9.17 6.38 43.15
CA ASP A 3 -9.00 5.90 41.78
C ASP A 3 -8.22 6.93 40.95
N THR A 4 -6.93 7.07 41.24
CA THR A 4 -6.06 8.00 40.51
C THR A 4 -5.49 7.23 39.33
N HIS A 5 -6.06 7.49 38.14
CA HIS A 5 -5.57 6.95 36.88
C HIS A 5 -4.34 7.73 36.38
N LEU A 6 -3.61 7.16 35.43
CA LEU A 6 -2.60 7.89 34.69
C LEU A 6 -3.28 8.97 33.85
N ASP A 7 -2.65 10.14 33.79
CA ASP A 7 -3.15 11.25 32.99
C ASP A 7 -3.01 10.97 31.49
N LEU A 8 -3.97 11.44 30.71
CA LEU A 8 -4.02 11.22 29.26
C LEU A 8 -2.78 11.82 28.56
N GLU A 9 -2.33 13.00 28.97
CA GLU A 9 -1.13 13.64 28.42
C GLU A 9 0.09 12.72 28.60
N ARG A 10 0.20 12.10 29.77
CA ARG A 10 1.28 11.16 30.05
C ARG A 10 1.21 9.91 29.16
N LEU A 11 0.01 9.39 28.92
CA LEU A 11 -0.19 8.26 27.99
C LEU A 11 0.19 8.63 26.56
N LEU A 12 -0.17 9.83 26.10
CA LEU A 12 0.15 10.31 24.76
C LEU A 12 1.65 10.48 24.56
N VAL A 13 2.37 11.08 25.50
CA VAL A 13 3.83 11.26 25.42
C VAL A 13 4.56 9.92 25.34
N HIS A 14 4.13 8.92 26.13
CA HIS A 14 4.71 7.58 26.02
C HIS A 14 4.49 6.96 24.63
N ILE A 15 3.27 7.04 24.11
CA ILE A 15 2.89 6.36 22.87
C ILE A 15 3.44 7.05 21.63
N PHE A 16 3.35 8.38 21.55
CA PHE A 16 3.73 9.14 20.35
C PHE A 16 5.19 9.56 20.36
N ASP A 17 5.74 9.91 21.53
CA ASP A 17 7.12 10.42 21.66
C ASP A 17 8.10 9.36 22.19
N HIS A 18 7.61 8.14 22.45
CA HIS A 18 8.42 6.98 22.88
C HIS A 18 9.12 7.18 24.22
N ASP A 19 8.59 8.07 25.07
CA ASP A 19 9.16 8.35 26.39
C ASP A 19 8.94 7.15 27.33
N PRO A 20 9.96 6.60 28.00
CA PRO A 20 9.82 5.39 28.80
C PRO A 20 8.91 5.59 30.03
N TRP A 21 8.20 4.52 30.42
CA TRP A 21 7.48 4.49 31.70
C TRP A 21 8.44 4.54 32.87
N THR A 22 8.08 5.28 33.92
CA THR A 22 8.72 5.17 35.23
C THR A 22 8.32 3.84 35.90
N PRO A 23 9.11 3.34 36.87
CA PRO A 23 8.78 2.10 37.58
C PRO A 23 7.39 2.12 38.23
N GLN A 24 6.98 3.27 38.78
CA GLN A 24 5.68 3.44 39.45
C GLN A 24 4.50 3.42 38.46
N GLU A 25 4.67 3.99 37.26
CA GLU A 25 3.67 3.94 36.19
C GLU A 25 3.51 2.52 35.64
N ALA A 26 4.62 1.79 35.50
CA ALA A 26 4.61 0.40 35.07
C ALA A 26 3.88 -0.49 36.09
N GLU A 27 4.12 -0.29 37.38
CA GLU A 27 3.41 -1.01 38.46
C GLU A 27 1.90 -0.66 38.45
N HIS A 28 1.55 0.60 38.25
CA HIS A 28 0.15 1.02 38.10
C HIS A 28 -0.52 0.37 36.88
N LEU A 29 0.14 0.35 35.72
CA LEU A 29 -0.38 -0.30 34.51
C LEU A 29 -0.55 -1.81 34.72
N ALA A 30 0.29 -2.47 35.51
CA ALA A 30 0.11 -3.87 35.88
C ALA A 30 -1.15 -4.08 36.75
N ALA A 31 -1.49 -3.11 37.61
CA ALA A 31 -2.62 -3.19 38.52
C ALA A 31 -3.96 -2.66 37.97
N CYS A 32 -3.95 -1.69 37.05
CA CYS A 32 -5.16 -0.96 36.61
C CYS A 32 -5.67 -1.40 35.21
N PRO A 33 -6.83 -2.08 35.11
CA PRO A 33 -7.40 -2.51 33.82
C PRO A 33 -7.81 -1.35 32.90
N SER A 34 -8.31 -0.25 33.47
CA SER A 34 -8.78 0.91 32.70
C SER A 34 -7.62 1.62 32.00
N CYS A 35 -6.51 1.85 32.70
CA CYS A 35 -5.30 2.45 32.12
C CYS A 35 -4.70 1.56 31.03
N ARG A 36 -4.70 0.23 31.20
CA ARG A 36 -4.27 -0.71 30.14
C ARG A 36 -5.14 -0.59 28.89
N ALA A 37 -6.46 -0.59 29.05
CA ALA A 37 -7.38 -0.46 27.93
C ALA A 37 -7.18 0.86 27.16
N GLN A 38 -6.89 1.95 27.86
CA GLN A 38 -6.57 3.25 27.24
C GLN A 38 -5.23 3.20 26.48
N VAL A 39 -4.19 2.61 27.06
CA VAL A 39 -2.90 2.40 26.39
C VAL A 39 -3.07 1.57 25.12
N ASP A 40 -3.83 0.48 25.17
CA ASP A 40 -4.08 -0.38 24.01
C ASP A 40 -4.87 0.36 22.92
N ALA A 41 -5.83 1.21 23.30
CA ALA A 41 -6.58 2.03 22.35
C ALA A 41 -5.67 3.07 21.67
N LEU A 42 -4.79 3.72 22.43
CA LEU A 42 -3.83 4.70 21.89
C LEU A 42 -2.78 4.04 21.01
N ARG A 43 -2.32 2.83 21.32
CA ARG A 43 -1.42 2.05 20.46
C ARG A 43 -2.06 1.72 19.12
N ARG A 44 -3.32 1.26 19.12
CA ARG A 44 -4.07 1.02 17.87
C ARG A 44 -4.18 2.29 17.03
N LEU A 45 -4.52 3.42 17.65
CA LEU A 45 -4.59 4.70 16.94
C LEU A 45 -3.22 5.11 16.37
N HIS A 46 -2.14 4.94 17.13
CA HIS A 46 -0.79 5.24 16.66
C HIS A 46 -0.40 4.36 15.45
N GLU A 47 -0.70 3.07 15.50
CA GLU A 47 -0.48 2.14 14.38
C GLU A 47 -1.29 2.55 13.14
N GLU A 48 -2.57 2.89 13.30
CA GLU A 48 -3.42 3.38 12.20
C GLU A 48 -2.88 4.67 11.58
N LEU A 49 -2.40 5.61 12.40
CA LEU A 49 -1.81 6.87 11.94
C LEU A 49 -0.46 6.66 11.24
N GLU A 50 0.37 5.73 11.72
CA GLU A 50 1.63 5.36 11.05
C GLU A 50 1.37 4.70 9.69
N VAL A 51 0.36 3.83 9.60
CA VAL A 51 -0.09 3.26 8.33
C VAL A 51 -0.57 4.38 7.39
N ALA A 52 -1.44 5.27 7.86
CA ALA A 52 -1.93 6.40 7.07
C ALA A 52 -0.78 7.33 6.62
N ARG A 53 0.20 7.59 7.47
CA ARG A 53 1.38 8.41 7.15
C ARG A 53 2.25 7.75 6.09
N ARG A 54 2.43 6.43 6.13
CA ARG A 54 3.15 5.66 5.09
C ARG A 54 2.37 5.60 3.78
N SER A 55 1.05 5.71 3.83
CA SER A 55 0.18 5.84 2.66
C SER A 55 0.07 7.28 2.14
N GLN A 56 0.60 8.28 2.86
CA GLN A 56 0.64 9.66 2.35
C GLN A 56 1.86 9.85 1.43
N PRO A 57 1.66 10.32 0.19
CA PRO A 57 2.77 10.62 -0.69
C PRO A 57 3.67 11.69 -0.09
N SER A 58 4.99 11.51 -0.22
CA SER A 58 5.96 12.46 0.32
C SER A 58 5.77 13.86 -0.28
N PRO A 59 6.18 14.95 0.41
CA PRO A 59 6.12 16.31 -0.15
C PRO A 59 6.89 16.47 -1.48
N THR A 60 7.87 15.60 -1.73
CA THR A 60 8.60 15.56 -3.00
C THR A 60 7.78 14.86 -4.08
N ALA A 61 7.11 13.77 -3.75
CA ALA A 61 6.18 13.10 -4.65
C ALA A 61 5.02 14.03 -5.04
N LEU A 62 4.39 14.70 -4.07
CA LEU A 62 3.34 15.70 -4.30
C LEU A 62 3.77 16.82 -5.26
N ARG A 63 4.99 17.35 -5.12
CA ARG A 63 5.52 18.36 -6.04
C ARG A 63 5.74 17.83 -7.45
N ARG A 64 6.27 16.61 -7.58
CA ARG A 64 6.40 15.94 -8.90
C ARG A 64 5.02 15.75 -9.53
N TYR A 65 4.02 15.33 -8.76
CA TYR A 65 2.65 15.16 -9.26
C TYR A 65 2.02 16.48 -9.71
N GLN A 66 2.21 17.56 -8.96
CA GLN A 66 1.73 18.88 -9.35
C GLN A 66 2.36 19.34 -10.67
N GLN A 67 3.64 19.05 -10.89
CA GLN A 67 4.33 19.37 -12.15
C GLN A 67 3.80 18.55 -13.33
N LEU A 68 3.59 17.25 -13.15
CA LEU A 68 3.01 16.37 -14.17
C LEU A 68 1.57 16.80 -14.52
N PHE A 69 0.76 17.10 -13.51
CA PHE A 69 -0.62 17.56 -13.69
C PHE A 69 -0.69 18.91 -14.43
N GLN A 70 0.24 19.83 -14.14
CA GLN A 70 0.35 21.09 -14.87
C GLN A 70 0.72 20.87 -16.34
N GLN A 71 1.65 19.96 -16.64
CA GLN A 71 2.01 19.62 -18.03
C GLN A 71 0.80 19.09 -18.82
N VAL A 72 0.01 18.19 -18.21
CA VAL A 72 -1.24 17.66 -18.81
C VAL A 72 -2.26 18.77 -19.07
N GLN A 73 -2.45 19.69 -18.12
CA GLN A 73 -3.42 20.78 -18.29
C GLN A 73 -2.99 21.84 -19.30
N THR A 74 -1.69 22.12 -19.42
CA THR A 74 -1.16 23.08 -20.41
C THR A 74 -1.17 22.55 -21.84
N GLY A 75 -1.32 21.24 -22.04
CA GLY A 75 -1.39 20.58 -23.36
C GLY A 75 -2.80 20.56 -23.97
N GLY A 76 -3.49 21.70 -24.02
CA GLY A 76 -4.81 21.80 -24.63
C GLY A 76 -4.85 21.36 -26.11
N GLN A 77 -5.72 20.40 -26.41
CA GLN A 77 -6.19 19.98 -27.74
C GLN A 77 -5.11 19.54 -28.76
N SER A 78 -4.76 18.25 -28.67
CA SER A 78 -4.55 17.28 -29.77
C SER A 78 -3.65 16.16 -29.24
N ALA A 79 -4.27 15.09 -28.71
CA ALA A 79 -3.56 13.96 -28.12
C ALA A 79 -2.58 13.33 -29.13
N PRO A 80 -1.26 13.41 -28.90
CA PRO A 80 -0.32 12.69 -29.74
C PRO A 80 -0.19 11.26 -29.19
N SER A 81 -0.05 10.28 -30.08
CA SER A 81 -0.19 8.83 -29.83
C SER A 81 0.81 8.18 -28.86
N TRP A 82 1.59 8.95 -28.11
CA TRP A 82 2.57 8.48 -27.13
C TRP A 82 2.03 8.39 -25.69
N TRP A 83 0.79 8.82 -25.44
CA TRP A 83 0.06 8.63 -24.16
C TRP A 83 -0.85 7.38 -24.17
N GLN A 84 -0.53 6.37 -24.98
CA GLN A 84 -1.27 5.11 -24.92
C GLN A 84 -0.84 4.35 -23.67
N TRP A 85 -1.79 4.16 -22.76
CA TRP A 85 -1.64 3.29 -21.61
C TRP A 85 -1.10 1.93 -22.04
N LEU A 86 0.01 1.51 -21.44
CA LEU A 86 0.55 0.18 -21.61
C LEU A 86 -0.33 -0.80 -20.83
N ARG A 87 -1.21 -1.50 -21.54
CA ARG A 87 -2.06 -2.51 -20.89
C ARG A 87 -1.24 -3.76 -20.57
N ALA A 88 -0.99 -3.99 -19.30
CA ALA A 88 -0.39 -5.21 -18.80
C ALA A 88 -1.44 -6.32 -18.78
N ARG A 89 -1.07 -7.50 -19.29
CA ARG A 89 -1.95 -8.66 -19.37
C ARG A 89 -1.53 -9.70 -18.34
N LEU A 90 -2.50 -10.40 -17.76
CA LEU A 90 -2.24 -11.50 -16.85
C LEU A 90 -1.52 -12.62 -17.61
N ALA A 91 -0.24 -12.83 -17.27
CA ALA A 91 0.58 -13.90 -17.82
C ALA A 91 0.50 -15.16 -16.96
N TRP A 92 0.30 -15.01 -15.64
CA TRP A 92 0.26 -16.14 -14.72
C TRP A 92 -0.56 -15.85 -13.45
N ASP A 93 -1.30 -16.86 -12.98
CA ASP A 93 -2.09 -16.84 -11.74
C ASP A 93 -1.91 -18.15 -10.98
N SER A 94 -1.38 -18.09 -9.76
CA SER A 94 -1.12 -19.27 -8.94
C SER A 94 -2.39 -20.03 -8.56
N ARG A 95 -3.56 -19.38 -8.57
CA ARG A 95 -4.85 -20.01 -8.23
C ARG A 95 -5.29 -21.03 -9.27
N GLN A 96 -4.80 -20.91 -10.50
CA GLN A 96 -5.15 -21.80 -11.61
C GLN A 96 -4.23 -23.02 -11.69
N GLN A 97 -3.21 -23.12 -10.83
CA GLN A 97 -2.30 -24.26 -10.83
C GLN A 97 -2.89 -25.46 -10.08
N PRO A 98 -2.82 -26.69 -10.64
CA PRO A 98 -3.20 -27.88 -9.92
C PRO A 98 -2.28 -28.05 -8.70
N ALA A 99 -2.87 -28.09 -7.51
CA ALA A 99 -2.11 -28.32 -6.29
C ALA A 99 -1.41 -29.69 -6.39
N LEU A 100 -0.07 -29.70 -6.38
CA LEU A 100 0.70 -30.93 -6.29
C LEU A 100 0.38 -31.59 -4.95
N ALA A 101 -0.12 -32.82 -5.00
CA ALA A 101 -0.43 -33.61 -3.81
C ALA A 101 0.80 -33.68 -2.89
N GLY A 102 0.69 -33.16 -1.67
CA GLY A 102 1.74 -33.21 -0.64
C GLY A 102 2.41 -31.89 -0.28
N VAL A 103 2.16 -30.79 -1.01
CA VAL A 103 2.70 -29.46 -0.66
C VAL A 103 1.81 -28.79 0.40
N ARG A 104 2.26 -28.77 1.67
CA ARG A 104 1.60 -28.04 2.77
C ARG A 104 1.82 -26.52 2.71
N GLY A 105 1.98 -25.94 1.51
CA GLY A 105 2.32 -24.53 1.29
C GLY A 105 1.13 -23.66 0.87
N ALA A 106 0.04 -24.25 0.40
CA ALA A 106 -1.15 -23.52 -0.08
C ALA A 106 -2.18 -23.23 1.02
N ALA A 107 -1.80 -23.32 2.30
CA ALA A 107 -2.75 -23.28 3.43
C ALA A 107 -3.22 -21.87 3.83
N GLY A 108 -2.71 -20.80 3.19
CA GLY A 108 -2.93 -19.43 3.63
C GLY A 108 -3.91 -18.59 2.82
N GLY A 109 -4.46 -19.10 1.71
CA GLY A 109 -5.27 -18.29 0.79
C GLY A 109 -4.49 -17.20 0.04
N SER A 110 -3.17 -17.13 0.21
CA SER A 110 -2.30 -16.26 -0.59
C SER A 110 -2.16 -16.78 -2.02
N TYR A 111 -2.04 -15.86 -2.96
CA TYR A 111 -1.81 -16.17 -4.36
C TYR A 111 -0.93 -15.11 -5.01
N ARG A 112 -0.30 -15.51 -6.11
CA ARG A 112 0.63 -14.67 -6.85
C ARG A 112 0.12 -14.51 -8.27
N LEU A 113 0.22 -13.29 -8.77
CA LEU A 113 -0.17 -12.90 -10.11
C LEU A 113 1.03 -12.28 -10.80
N LEU A 114 1.22 -12.60 -12.08
CA LEU A 114 2.21 -11.97 -12.93
C LEU A 114 1.51 -11.32 -14.09
N TYR A 115 1.71 -10.01 -14.25
CA TYR A 115 1.23 -9.23 -15.37
C TYR A 115 2.41 -8.79 -16.21
N THR A 116 2.25 -8.82 -17.53
CA THR A 116 3.35 -8.44 -18.44
C THR A 116 2.89 -7.47 -19.50
N THR A 117 3.82 -6.58 -19.86
CA THR A 117 3.85 -5.79 -21.08
C THR A 117 5.09 -6.20 -21.87
N PRO A 118 5.33 -5.70 -23.09
CA PRO A 118 6.56 -6.01 -23.82
C PRO A 118 7.88 -5.59 -23.13
N ARG A 119 7.84 -4.73 -22.09
CA ARG A 119 9.06 -4.16 -21.46
C ARG A 119 9.05 -4.18 -19.93
N VAL A 120 7.90 -4.47 -19.33
CA VAL A 120 7.69 -4.40 -17.88
C VAL A 120 6.88 -5.61 -17.44
N GLU A 121 7.37 -6.26 -16.41
CA GLU A 121 6.66 -7.28 -15.64
C GLU A 121 6.25 -6.69 -14.30
N VAL A 122 5.03 -6.96 -13.90
CA VAL A 122 4.47 -6.56 -12.62
C VAL A 122 4.05 -7.81 -11.89
N GLU A 123 4.70 -8.06 -10.78
CA GLU A 123 4.42 -9.19 -9.93
C GLU A 123 3.66 -8.74 -8.70
N LEU A 124 2.59 -9.47 -8.36
CA LEU A 124 1.78 -9.19 -7.19
C LEU A 124 1.68 -10.46 -6.34
N LEU A 125 1.98 -10.34 -5.05
CA LEU A 125 1.64 -11.32 -4.03
C LEU A 125 0.48 -10.77 -3.21
N VAL A 126 -0.65 -11.47 -3.25
CA VAL A 126 -1.82 -11.16 -2.44
C VAL A 126 -1.82 -12.09 -1.23
N THR A 127 -1.88 -11.51 -0.03
CA THR A 127 -1.92 -12.25 1.23
C THR A 127 -3.16 -11.87 2.04
N PRO A 128 -3.93 -12.85 2.55
CA PRO A 128 -5.03 -12.58 3.46
C PRO A 128 -4.56 -11.98 4.79
N THR A 129 -5.26 -10.94 5.24
CA THR A 129 -5.06 -10.31 6.53
C THR A 129 -6.44 -10.12 7.18
N GLY A 130 -6.93 -11.17 7.83
CA GLY A 130 -8.32 -11.22 8.31
C GLY A 130 -9.33 -11.13 7.15
N ALA A 131 -10.23 -10.15 7.20
CA ALA A 131 -11.20 -9.87 6.14
C ALA A 131 -10.62 -9.03 4.98
N ARG A 132 -9.40 -8.51 5.13
CA ARG A 132 -8.72 -7.67 4.14
C ARG A 132 -7.62 -8.44 3.42
N ARG A 133 -7.00 -7.79 2.44
CA ARG A 133 -5.84 -8.28 1.71
C ARG A 133 -4.69 -7.30 1.85
N GLN A 134 -3.48 -7.85 1.87
CA GLN A 134 -2.25 -7.14 1.63
C GLN A 134 -1.77 -7.48 0.21
N LEU A 135 -1.40 -6.46 -0.55
CA LEU A 135 -0.74 -6.59 -1.85
C LEU A 135 0.70 -6.15 -1.72
N ASP A 136 1.62 -7.09 -1.86
CA ASP A 136 3.04 -6.81 -2.07
C ASP A 136 3.31 -6.89 -3.58
N GLY A 137 3.92 -5.85 -4.13
CA GLY A 137 4.19 -5.78 -5.56
C GLY A 137 5.65 -5.50 -5.89
N ASP A 138 6.08 -5.97 -7.05
CA ASP A 138 7.40 -5.72 -7.64
C ASP A 138 7.26 -5.32 -9.12
N ILE A 139 7.98 -4.29 -9.53
CA ILE A 139 7.95 -3.75 -10.90
C ILE A 139 9.32 -3.98 -11.52
N LEU A 140 9.38 -4.95 -12.42
CA LEU A 140 10.59 -5.35 -13.10
C LEU A 140 10.56 -4.80 -14.53
N ALA A 141 11.45 -3.87 -14.84
CA ALA A 141 11.56 -3.29 -16.16
C ALA A 141 12.93 -3.61 -16.78
N GLU A 142 12.95 -3.84 -18.09
CA GLU A 142 14.22 -3.88 -18.82
C GLU A 142 14.91 -2.51 -18.74
N PRO A 143 16.26 -2.46 -18.65
CA PRO A 143 16.99 -1.20 -18.68
C PRO A 143 16.64 -0.39 -19.94
N GLY A 144 16.20 0.84 -19.73
CA GLY A 144 15.74 1.72 -20.81
C GLY A 144 16.09 3.18 -20.56
N PRO A 145 15.85 4.06 -21.55
CA PRO A 145 16.13 5.49 -21.42
C PRO A 145 15.21 6.19 -20.42
N ASP A 146 13.99 5.68 -20.24
CA ASP A 146 12.99 6.24 -19.33
C ASP A 146 12.93 5.39 -18.06
N PRO A 147 13.19 5.97 -16.87
CA PRO A 147 13.06 5.25 -15.62
C PRO A 147 11.59 4.92 -15.34
N ILE A 148 11.33 3.66 -14.97
CA ILE A 148 10.00 3.21 -14.56
C ILE A 148 9.78 3.43 -13.06
N THR A 149 10.85 3.42 -12.26
CA THR A 149 10.81 3.52 -10.79
C THR A 149 11.54 4.78 -10.30
N PRO A 150 11.15 5.35 -9.15
CA PRO A 150 9.95 5.03 -8.36
C PRO A 150 8.66 5.46 -9.09
N ALA A 151 7.61 4.65 -9.00
CA ALA A 151 6.33 4.85 -9.68
C ALA A 151 5.20 5.14 -8.69
N LEU A 152 4.21 5.93 -9.11
CA LEU A 152 2.93 6.02 -8.41
C LEU A 152 2.09 4.78 -8.72
N ILE A 153 1.57 4.14 -7.67
CA ILE A 153 0.70 2.98 -7.75
C ILE A 153 -0.67 3.39 -7.23
N GLU A 154 -1.69 3.27 -8.07
CA GLU A 154 -3.07 3.61 -7.74
C GLU A 154 -3.96 2.38 -7.94
N LEU A 155 -4.61 1.95 -6.86
CA LEU A 155 -5.64 0.93 -6.91
C LEU A 155 -7.00 1.63 -6.98
N VAL A 156 -7.63 1.55 -8.14
CA VAL A 156 -8.90 2.23 -8.46
C VAL A 156 -10.03 1.21 -8.40
N ASP A 157 -11.10 1.53 -7.67
CA ASP A 157 -12.27 0.64 -7.57
C ASP A 157 -13.28 0.89 -8.69
N ALA A 158 -14.41 0.18 -8.66
CA ALA A 158 -15.48 0.31 -9.66
C ALA A 158 -16.13 1.71 -9.75
N SER A 159 -15.91 2.59 -8.77
CA SER A 159 -16.37 3.98 -8.78
C SER A 159 -15.40 4.94 -9.49
N ASP A 160 -14.30 4.42 -10.05
CA ASP A 160 -13.24 5.16 -10.76
C ASP A 160 -12.53 6.22 -9.88
N LEU A 161 -12.66 6.08 -8.55
CA LEU A 161 -11.88 6.82 -7.57
C LEU A 161 -10.72 5.96 -7.05
N PRO A 162 -9.52 6.53 -6.83
CA PRO A 162 -8.42 5.78 -6.23
C PRO A 162 -8.80 5.37 -4.80
N ALA A 163 -8.98 4.08 -4.60
CA ALA A 163 -9.28 3.49 -3.30
C ALA A 163 -8.04 3.52 -2.40
N LEU A 164 -6.85 3.29 -2.99
CA LEU A 164 -5.55 3.37 -2.33
C LEU A 164 -4.48 3.86 -3.30
N ALA A 165 -3.50 4.60 -2.79
CA ALA A 165 -2.34 5.04 -3.57
C ALA A 165 -1.05 4.95 -2.74
N VAL A 166 0.05 4.51 -3.36
CA VAL A 166 1.40 4.45 -2.77
C VAL A 166 2.46 4.76 -3.83
N GLU A 167 3.67 5.14 -3.41
CA GLU A 167 4.84 5.24 -4.30
C GLU A 167 5.67 3.95 -4.14
N SER A 168 6.15 3.36 -5.24
CA SER A 168 7.14 2.29 -5.17
C SER A 168 8.52 2.83 -4.79
N ASP A 169 9.37 1.97 -4.25
CA ASP A 169 10.76 2.33 -3.99
C ASP A 169 11.59 2.40 -5.30
N GLN A 170 12.88 2.70 -5.18
CA GLN A 170 13.77 2.79 -6.34
C GLN A 170 13.95 1.44 -7.05
N GLU A 171 13.79 0.34 -6.32
CA GLU A 171 13.83 -1.02 -6.84
C GLU A 171 12.49 -1.47 -7.44
N GLY A 172 11.43 -0.66 -7.35
CA GLY A 172 10.10 -0.97 -7.92
C GLY A 172 9.17 -1.72 -6.98
N ARG A 173 9.56 -1.92 -5.71
CA ARG A 173 8.73 -2.62 -4.72
C ARG A 173 7.71 -1.67 -4.10
N PHE A 174 6.51 -2.17 -3.87
CA PHE A 174 5.45 -1.42 -3.19
C PHE A 174 4.57 -2.33 -2.33
N ARG A 175 3.84 -1.72 -1.40
CA ARG A 175 2.89 -2.43 -0.53
C ARG A 175 1.61 -1.63 -0.35
N LEU A 176 0.48 -2.29 -0.63
CA LEU A 176 -0.86 -1.82 -0.32
C LEU A 176 -1.42 -2.68 0.83
N VAL A 177 -1.89 -2.05 1.89
CA VAL A 177 -2.48 -2.71 3.07
C VAL A 177 -3.97 -2.41 3.17
N GLU A 178 -4.70 -3.21 3.98
CA GLU A 178 -6.13 -3.02 4.24
C GLU A 178 -7.00 -3.02 2.96
N VAL A 179 -6.56 -3.73 1.92
CA VAL A 179 -7.25 -3.77 0.63
C VAL A 179 -8.55 -4.59 0.79
N PRO A 180 -9.73 -4.00 0.52
CA PRO A 180 -10.97 -4.77 0.47
C PRO A 180 -10.90 -5.84 -0.63
N THR A 181 -11.63 -6.94 -0.46
CA THR A 181 -11.85 -7.86 -1.56
C THR A 181 -12.75 -7.22 -2.62
N GLY A 182 -12.41 -7.35 -3.89
CA GLY A 182 -13.16 -6.74 -4.98
C GLY A 182 -12.40 -6.76 -6.29
N ARG A 183 -13.01 -6.15 -7.30
CA ARG A 183 -12.38 -5.93 -8.60
C ARG A 183 -11.86 -4.50 -8.68
N TYR A 184 -10.65 -4.39 -9.19
CA TYR A 184 -9.91 -3.14 -9.25
C TYR A 184 -9.24 -2.98 -10.60
N ARG A 185 -8.90 -1.73 -10.91
CA ARG A 185 -7.90 -1.38 -11.88
C ARG A 185 -6.64 -0.93 -11.13
N LEU A 186 -5.49 -1.49 -11.48
CA LEU A 186 -4.20 -0.99 -10.98
C LEU A 186 -3.58 -0.09 -12.04
N THR A 187 -3.26 1.15 -11.67
CA THR A 187 -2.50 2.08 -12.50
C THR A 187 -1.11 2.26 -11.90
N ILE A 188 -0.10 2.13 -12.74
CA ILE A 188 1.30 2.37 -12.40
C ILE A 188 1.77 3.52 -13.28
N THR A 189 2.01 4.68 -12.65
CA THR A 189 2.45 5.89 -13.34
C THR A 189 3.93 6.09 -13.07
N PRO A 190 4.81 5.77 -14.04
CA PRO A 190 6.24 6.00 -13.91
C PRO A 190 6.57 7.51 -13.93
N PRO A 191 7.76 7.91 -13.50
CA PRO A 191 8.18 9.31 -13.53
C PRO A 191 8.39 9.84 -14.95
N ALA A 192 8.63 8.94 -15.91
CA ALA A 192 8.69 9.23 -17.34
C ALA A 192 8.11 8.06 -18.14
N GLY A 193 7.62 8.34 -19.35
CA GLY A 193 7.03 7.33 -20.23
C GLY A 193 5.52 7.13 -20.02
N ALA A 194 5.00 6.05 -20.59
CA ALA A 194 3.57 5.76 -20.60
C ALA A 194 3.13 5.06 -19.30
N PRO A 195 1.97 5.42 -18.72
CA PRO A 195 1.37 4.68 -17.60
C PRO A 195 1.08 3.24 -17.98
N ILE A 196 1.23 2.34 -17.02
CA ILE A 196 0.91 0.92 -17.15
C ILE A 196 -0.41 0.65 -16.44
N GLN A 197 -1.29 -0.11 -17.08
CA GLN A 197 -2.63 -0.40 -16.57
C GLN A 197 -2.88 -1.90 -16.50
N ILE A 198 -3.42 -2.34 -15.36
CA ILE A 198 -4.03 -3.65 -15.19
C ILE A 198 -5.54 -3.41 -15.04
N ASP A 199 -6.32 -3.80 -16.04
CA ASP A 199 -7.75 -3.46 -16.13
C ASP A 199 -8.66 -4.29 -15.20
N GLU A 200 -8.32 -5.56 -14.98
CA GLU A 200 -9.17 -6.53 -14.29
C GLU A 200 -8.38 -7.24 -13.19
N LEU A 201 -7.94 -6.48 -12.19
CA LEU A 201 -7.29 -7.03 -11.01
C LEU A 201 -8.35 -7.50 -10.02
N ASP A 202 -8.54 -8.82 -9.96
CA ASP A 202 -9.45 -9.48 -9.03
C ASP A 202 -8.73 -9.82 -7.72
N ILE A 203 -9.15 -9.18 -6.64
CA ILE A 203 -8.60 -9.34 -5.30
C ILE A 203 -9.63 -10.08 -4.45
N THR A 204 -9.51 -11.40 -4.38
CA THR A 204 -10.38 -12.28 -3.58
C THR A 204 -9.72 -12.82 -2.34
#